data_AF-A0A8T1XAB1-F1
#
_entry.id   AF-A0A8T1XAB1-F1
#
_cell.length_a   1.000
_cell.length_b   1.000
_cell.length_c   1.000
_cell.angle_alpha   90.00
_cell.angle_beta   90.00
_cell.angle_gamma   90.00
#
_symmetry.space_group_name_H-M   'P 1'
#
loop_
_entity.id
_entity.type
_entity.pdbx_description
1 polymer ?
#
loop_
_entity_poly.entity_id
_entity_poly.type
_entity_poly.pdbx_seq_one_letter_code
_entity_poly.pdbx_strand_id
1 'polypeptide(L)'
;MRLYASILVAALLANTTALSTATEHDQIKLSAVASLSDSLFTHSHLGGRDKINTRRFLRVNKAVDSDAEEENDTDDDSLYAEGGEERTFSGLSKLKDAVSTVKTRVTNKVPASKIKSWLDKDKSGDYVKKWLGLNKLSAAKAKLNPKYKFYDLFMSKKALRWAESNTPIDSVKKALSMEKLADDALQLSPNFKYYDEFMSKSTNEWARAGTSIDDGKKLLGLEKLSDEALKLSENYKYYDEFMDWSVLQWVGGGKSVDDVTKLLRLENLSAAAFKLSPNFKYFDKFMKMRVKAWLRSGKSLDDVKVLLGFDKMSAEAIKASPNLKYYDEYLQGRVGIIVAKAAFVPKTAATYDEYMSAQVVAWVKSGKSVEQVKKKLGLKKNLSGEALKQHENYKFYDEFMSRQTYEWVVSGKGLDDVKKALGLDKLPAEAMKSSPNIKYYDEFLAARIDKMAARGGVTRP
;
A
#
# COMPACT_ATOMS: atom_id res chain seq x y z
N MET A 1 -13.44 -23.66 24.66
CA MET A 1 -13.43 -23.12 23.27
C MET A 1 -14.80 -23.08 22.59
N ARG A 2 -15.69 -24.08 22.76
CA ARG A 2 -17.07 -24.01 22.19
C ARG A 2 -17.91 -22.83 22.69
N LEU A 3 -17.75 -22.41 23.95
CA LEU A 3 -18.44 -21.24 24.51
C LEU A 3 -18.12 -19.91 23.80
N TYR A 4 -16.89 -19.72 23.31
CA TYR A 4 -16.50 -18.46 22.65
C TYR A 4 -17.12 -18.32 21.25
N ALA A 5 -17.28 -19.42 20.52
CA ALA A 5 -17.95 -19.42 19.21
C ALA A 5 -19.45 -19.10 19.34
N SER A 6 -20.13 -19.68 20.34
CA SER A 6 -21.54 -19.42 20.61
C SER A 6 -21.81 -17.98 21.08
N ILE A 7 -20.92 -17.40 21.88
CA ILE A 7 -21.00 -16.00 22.31
C ILE A 7 -20.78 -15.04 21.12
N LEU A 8 -19.89 -15.38 20.18
CA LEU A 8 -19.64 -14.57 18.99
C LEU A 8 -20.84 -14.56 18.03
N VAL A 9 -21.52 -15.69 17.86
CA VAL A 9 -22.74 -15.80 17.04
C VAL A 9 -23.90 -15.04 17.68
N ALA A 10 -24.09 -15.15 19.00
CA ALA A 10 -25.11 -14.40 19.72
C ALA A 10 -24.85 -12.87 19.69
N ALA A 11 -23.60 -12.44 19.83
CA ALA A 11 -23.22 -11.03 19.71
C ALA A 11 -23.38 -10.51 18.26
N LEU A 12 -23.16 -11.34 17.24
CA LEU A 12 -23.42 -11.00 15.85
C LEU A 12 -24.91 -10.72 15.61
N LEU A 13 -25.80 -11.55 16.17
CA LEU A 13 -27.25 -11.43 16.03
C LEU A 13 -27.83 -10.25 16.82
N ALA A 14 -27.28 -9.92 17.98
CA ALA A 14 -27.72 -8.76 18.77
C ALA A 14 -27.31 -7.42 18.15
N ASN A 15 -26.13 -7.35 17.52
CA ASN A 15 -25.65 -6.12 16.88
C ASN A 15 -26.34 -5.80 15.55
N THR A 16 -26.84 -6.80 14.82
CA THR A 16 -27.60 -6.56 13.58
C THR A 16 -28.91 -5.80 13.82
N THR A 17 -29.55 -5.98 14.98
CA THR A 17 -30.78 -5.27 15.34
C THR A 17 -30.52 -3.83 15.76
N ALA A 18 -29.36 -3.55 16.38
CA ALA A 18 -28.96 -2.22 16.81
C ALA A 18 -28.36 -1.35 15.69
N LEU A 19 -27.74 -1.95 14.66
CA LEU A 19 -27.13 -1.20 13.55
C LEU A 19 -28.13 -0.65 12.53
N SER A 20 -29.36 -1.18 12.50
CA SER A 20 -30.41 -0.79 11.55
C SER A 20 -30.98 0.61 11.82
N THR A 21 -30.65 1.24 12.96
CA THR A 21 -31.19 2.55 13.35
C THR A 21 -30.21 3.72 13.19
N ALA A 22 -28.95 3.50 12.77
CA ALA A 22 -27.89 4.51 12.88
C ALA A 22 -27.25 4.99 11.56
N THR A 23 -27.65 4.52 10.37
CA THR A 23 -26.70 4.43 9.24
C THR A 23 -26.79 5.41 8.07
N GLU A 24 -27.51 6.52 8.12
CA GLU A 24 -27.46 7.49 6.99
C GLU A 24 -26.34 8.54 7.08
N HIS A 25 -25.82 8.88 8.27
CA HIS A 25 -24.89 10.00 8.40
C HIS A 25 -23.38 9.63 8.37
N ASP A 26 -23.01 8.36 8.58
CA ASP A 26 -21.61 7.95 8.75
C ASP A 26 -20.92 7.40 7.49
N GLN A 27 -21.67 7.03 6.45
CA GLN A 27 -21.08 6.48 5.22
C GLN A 27 -20.25 7.50 4.42
N ILE A 28 -20.56 8.79 4.52
CA ILE A 28 -19.89 9.84 3.72
C ILE A 28 -18.47 10.13 4.23
N LYS A 29 -18.16 9.88 5.51
CA LYS A 29 -16.81 10.13 6.08
C LYS A 29 -15.81 9.00 5.84
N LEU A 30 -16.28 7.76 5.69
CA LEU A 30 -15.40 6.59 5.49
C LEU A 30 -14.83 6.49 4.06
N SER A 31 -15.55 6.97 3.05
CA SER A 31 -15.08 6.97 1.66
C SER A 31 -13.96 7.98 1.39
N ALA A 32 -14.00 9.15 2.05
CA ALA A 32 -12.97 10.18 1.91
C ALA A 32 -11.61 9.78 2.50
N VAL A 33 -11.60 9.01 3.60
CA VAL A 33 -10.36 8.55 4.26
C VAL A 33 -9.70 7.38 3.51
N ALA A 34 -10.47 6.54 2.83
CA ALA A 34 -9.94 5.45 2.01
C ALA A 34 -9.13 5.97 0.80
N SER A 35 -9.63 7.01 0.13
CA SER A 35 -9.04 7.61 -1.07
C SER A 35 -7.64 8.22 -0.84
N LEU A 36 -7.39 8.82 0.33
CA LEU A 36 -6.08 9.38 0.68
C LEU A 36 -5.02 8.32 0.97
N SER A 37 -5.42 7.09 1.35
CA SER A 37 -4.48 6.02 1.69
C SER A 37 -3.97 5.23 0.48
N ASP A 38 -4.74 5.14 -0.60
CA ASP A 38 -4.34 4.42 -1.83
C ASP A 38 -3.32 5.20 -2.66
N SER A 39 -3.29 6.53 -2.55
CA SER A 39 -2.30 7.41 -3.19
C SER A 39 -0.87 7.20 -2.64
N LEU A 40 -0.73 6.86 -1.35
CA LEU A 40 0.58 6.70 -0.71
C LEU A 40 1.22 5.32 -0.91
N PHE A 41 0.46 4.29 -1.29
CA PHE A 41 0.96 2.91 -1.41
C PHE A 41 1.24 2.46 -2.85
N THR A 42 0.84 3.23 -3.87
CA THR A 42 1.00 2.85 -5.29
C THR A 42 2.34 3.28 -5.92
N HIS A 43 3.28 3.85 -5.16
CA HIS A 43 4.58 4.32 -5.69
C HIS A 43 5.83 3.70 -5.04
N SER A 44 5.71 2.65 -4.23
CA SER A 44 6.86 1.92 -3.69
C SER A 44 7.13 0.60 -4.43
N HIS A 45 7.40 0.69 -5.74
CA HIS A 45 8.07 -0.38 -6.48
C HIS A 45 9.52 0.04 -6.75
N LEU A 46 10.38 -0.10 -5.73
CA LEU A 46 11.83 0.00 -5.87
C LEU A 46 12.44 -1.34 -5.47
N GLY A 47 13.04 -1.99 -6.47
CA GLY A 47 13.64 -3.30 -6.36
C GLY A 47 14.80 -3.32 -5.37
N GLY A 48 14.65 -4.15 -4.34
CA GLY A 48 15.77 -4.63 -3.53
C GLY A 48 16.59 -5.63 -4.33
N ARG A 49 17.74 -5.20 -4.84
CA ARG A 49 18.81 -6.09 -5.30
C ARG A 49 19.49 -6.68 -4.08
N ASP A 50 19.20 -7.95 -3.78
CA ASP A 50 20.00 -8.75 -2.87
C ASP A 50 21.36 -9.06 -3.52
N LYS A 51 22.44 -8.66 -2.84
CA LYS A 51 23.80 -9.13 -3.12
C LYS A 51 24.01 -10.44 -2.37
N ILE A 52 23.97 -11.56 -3.10
CA ILE A 52 24.44 -12.86 -2.61
C ILE A 52 25.73 -13.23 -3.34
N ASN A 53 26.72 -13.60 -2.52
CA ASN A 53 27.94 -14.36 -2.76
C ASN A 53 28.31 -14.77 -4.20
N THR A 54 29.48 -14.27 -4.60
CA THR A 54 30.41 -14.83 -5.59
C THR A 54 30.55 -16.36 -5.51
N ARG A 55 30.10 -17.07 -6.55
CA ARG A 55 30.72 -18.33 -7.00
C ARG A 55 30.83 -18.35 -8.52
N ARG A 56 32.06 -18.59 -8.98
CA ARG A 56 32.50 -18.81 -10.36
C ARG A 56 31.74 -19.96 -11.02
N PHE A 57 31.29 -19.77 -12.26
CA PHE A 57 31.37 -20.81 -13.30
C PHE A 57 31.62 -20.16 -14.68
N LEU A 58 32.37 -20.90 -15.49
CA LEU A 58 33.00 -20.53 -16.76
C LEU A 58 32.05 -20.55 -17.97
N ARG A 59 32.36 -19.66 -18.92
CA ARG A 59 32.15 -19.61 -20.40
C ARG A 59 31.16 -20.59 -21.06
N VAL A 60 30.37 -20.08 -22.02
CA VAL A 60 30.44 -20.41 -23.48
C VAL A 60 29.72 -19.30 -24.28
N ASN A 61 30.33 -18.88 -25.40
CA ASN A 61 29.82 -17.92 -26.40
C ASN A 61 28.75 -18.56 -27.30
N LYS A 62 27.75 -17.78 -27.73
CA LYS A 62 27.22 -17.85 -29.10
C LYS A 62 26.48 -16.57 -29.48
N ALA A 63 27.01 -15.86 -30.47
CA ALA A 63 26.34 -14.81 -31.21
C ALA A 63 25.45 -15.42 -32.29
N VAL A 64 24.29 -14.83 -32.55
CA VAL A 64 23.55 -14.94 -33.81
C VAL A 64 22.91 -13.58 -34.08
N ASP A 65 23.34 -12.99 -35.19
CA ASP A 65 22.75 -11.83 -35.85
C ASP A 65 21.37 -12.14 -36.41
N SER A 66 20.49 -11.14 -36.46
CA SER A 66 19.44 -11.07 -37.48
C SER A 66 18.95 -9.64 -37.64
N ASP A 67 19.32 -9.07 -38.80
CA ASP A 67 18.80 -7.86 -39.42
C ASP A 67 17.30 -7.98 -39.78
N ALA A 68 16.59 -6.85 -39.80
CA ALA A 68 15.39 -6.55 -40.61
C ALA A 68 14.99 -5.09 -40.30
N GLU A 69 15.40 -4.12 -41.12
CA GLU A 69 14.69 -3.57 -42.30
C GLU A 69 13.71 -2.45 -41.93
N GLU A 70 14.02 -1.27 -42.47
CA GLU A 70 13.24 -0.03 -42.49
C GLU A 70 12.04 -0.17 -43.43
N GLU A 71 10.92 0.49 -43.12
CA GLU A 71 9.97 0.93 -44.14
C GLU A 71 9.48 2.34 -43.82
N ASN A 72 9.49 3.15 -44.87
CA ASN A 72 9.21 4.58 -44.94
C ASN A 72 7.82 4.79 -45.59
N ASP A 73 7.39 6.05 -45.62
CA ASP A 73 6.37 6.64 -46.50
C ASP A 73 4.89 6.59 -46.10
N THR A 74 4.33 7.78 -45.86
CA THR A 74 3.32 8.38 -46.76
C THR A 74 3.06 9.84 -46.40
N ASP A 75 3.47 10.73 -47.30
CA ASP A 75 2.85 12.04 -47.54
C ASP A 75 1.60 11.83 -48.43
N ASP A 76 0.49 12.54 -48.21
CA ASP A 76 -0.27 13.20 -49.30
C ASP A 76 -1.36 14.19 -48.81
N ASP A 77 -1.16 15.44 -49.22
CA ASP A 77 -2.03 16.43 -49.88
C ASP A 77 -3.45 16.89 -49.46
N SER A 78 -3.54 18.23 -49.48
CA SER A 78 -4.58 19.10 -50.09
C SER A 78 -5.94 19.26 -49.37
N LEU A 79 -6.73 20.33 -49.49
CA LEU A 79 -6.71 21.69 -50.05
C LEU A 79 -8.04 22.31 -49.54
N TYR A 80 -8.12 23.63 -49.33
CA TYR A 80 -9.18 24.53 -49.87
C TYR A 80 -9.05 25.96 -49.29
N ALA A 81 -9.01 26.91 -50.21
CA ALA A 81 -9.05 28.38 -50.08
C ALA A 81 -10.43 28.87 -49.58
N GLU A 82 -10.60 30.07 -49.04
CA GLU A 82 -10.76 31.41 -49.66
C GLU A 82 -10.98 32.38 -48.46
N GLY A 83 -10.71 33.67 -48.41
CA GLY A 83 -10.62 34.75 -49.40
C GLY A 83 -11.14 36.01 -48.67
N GLY A 84 -10.37 37.09 -48.61
CA GLY A 84 -10.77 38.31 -47.88
C GLY A 84 -9.74 39.42 -47.98
N GLU A 85 -10.04 40.39 -48.85
CA GLU A 85 -9.17 41.44 -49.38
C GLU A 85 -8.64 42.48 -48.37
N GLU A 86 -7.55 43.11 -48.83
CA GLU A 86 -6.75 44.15 -48.21
C GLU A 86 -7.48 45.48 -47.97
N ARG A 87 -7.17 46.11 -46.84
CA ARG A 87 -6.90 47.56 -46.81
C ARG A 87 -5.61 47.83 -46.05
N THR A 88 -4.59 48.19 -46.82
CA THR A 88 -3.23 48.52 -46.38
C THR A 88 -3.19 49.88 -45.69
N PHE A 89 -2.97 49.90 -44.37
CA PHE A 89 -2.59 51.10 -43.63
C PHE A 89 -1.07 51.06 -43.38
N SER A 90 -0.27 51.63 -44.29
CA SER A 90 1.20 51.52 -44.27
C SER A 90 1.90 52.30 -43.13
N GLY A 91 1.14 52.99 -42.27
CA GLY A 91 1.66 53.68 -41.08
C GLY A 91 1.83 52.80 -39.84
N LEU A 92 1.30 51.57 -39.83
CA LEU A 92 1.28 50.69 -38.64
C LEU A 92 2.43 49.68 -38.58
N SER A 93 3.16 49.42 -39.67
CA SER A 93 4.28 48.47 -39.69
C SER A 93 5.49 48.97 -38.91
N LYS A 94 5.82 50.26 -39.00
CA LYS A 94 6.91 50.87 -38.22
C LYS A 94 6.62 50.92 -36.70
N LEU A 95 5.34 50.98 -36.31
CA LEU A 95 4.92 50.89 -34.91
C LEU A 95 4.86 49.43 -34.43
N LYS A 96 4.54 48.47 -35.32
CA LYS A 96 4.61 47.03 -35.02
C LYS A 96 6.05 46.54 -34.87
N ASP A 97 7.00 47.12 -35.61
CA ASP A 97 8.42 46.81 -35.48
C ASP A 97 9.07 47.53 -34.30
N ALA A 98 8.65 48.75 -33.96
CA ALA A 98 9.05 49.38 -32.70
C ALA A 98 8.41 48.68 -31.47
N VAL A 99 7.17 48.21 -31.57
CA VAL A 99 6.51 47.43 -30.52
C VAL A 99 7.01 45.99 -30.48
N SER A 100 7.45 45.36 -31.57
CA SER A 100 8.09 44.04 -31.56
C SER A 100 9.55 44.11 -31.08
N THR A 101 10.24 45.22 -31.33
CA THR A 101 11.60 45.49 -30.83
C THR A 101 11.61 45.94 -29.36
N VAL A 102 10.55 46.60 -28.87
CA VAL A 102 10.37 46.86 -27.42
C VAL A 102 9.69 45.68 -26.69
N LYS A 103 8.98 44.82 -27.42
CA LYS A 103 8.55 43.48 -27.00
C LYS A 103 9.62 42.45 -27.36
N THR A 104 10.91 42.83 -27.25
CA THR A 104 11.91 41.93 -26.70
C THR A 104 11.44 41.55 -25.30
N ARG A 105 10.52 40.58 -25.28
CA ARG A 105 10.51 39.39 -24.45
C ARG A 105 11.72 39.40 -23.51
N VAL A 106 11.63 40.20 -22.45
CA VAL A 106 12.09 39.78 -21.15
C VAL A 106 11.18 38.59 -20.86
N THR A 107 11.53 37.43 -21.42
CA THR A 107 10.92 36.19 -21.00
C THR A 107 11.28 36.13 -19.54
N ASN A 108 10.32 36.45 -18.67
CA ASN A 108 10.35 36.22 -17.23
C ASN A 108 10.36 34.71 -16.96
N LYS A 109 11.08 33.94 -17.78
CA LYS A 109 11.25 32.50 -17.77
C LYS A 109 12.74 32.27 -17.58
N VAL A 110 13.12 31.87 -16.37
CA VAL A 110 14.41 31.22 -16.16
C VAL A 110 14.24 29.79 -16.68
N PRO A 111 15.05 29.32 -17.65
CA PRO A 111 14.95 27.95 -18.13
C PRO A 111 15.17 26.96 -16.98
N ALA A 112 14.40 25.87 -16.92
CA ALA A 112 14.56 24.83 -15.89
C ALA A 112 16.00 24.26 -15.85
N SER A 113 16.65 24.18 -17.02
CA SER A 113 18.06 23.80 -17.16
C SER A 113 19.02 24.72 -16.38
N LYS A 114 18.68 26.00 -16.22
CA LYS A 114 19.50 26.96 -15.49
C LYS A 114 19.43 26.72 -13.98
N ILE A 115 18.24 26.45 -13.44
CA ILE A 115 18.08 26.08 -12.02
C ILE A 115 18.85 24.80 -11.71
N LYS A 116 18.74 23.78 -12.58
CA LYS A 116 19.53 22.55 -12.47
C LYS A 116 21.04 22.87 -12.46
N SER A 117 21.52 23.67 -13.41
CA SER A 117 22.93 24.07 -13.45
C SER A 117 23.38 24.83 -12.18
N TRP A 118 22.52 25.65 -11.56
CA TRP A 118 22.87 26.30 -10.29
C TRP A 118 22.99 25.31 -9.14
N LEU A 119 22.09 24.32 -9.08
CA LEU A 119 22.15 23.24 -8.08
C LEU A 119 23.42 22.40 -8.27
N ASP A 120 23.72 22.00 -9.51
CA ASP A 120 24.87 21.15 -9.85
C ASP A 120 26.22 21.81 -9.53
N LYS A 121 26.29 23.15 -9.66
CA LYS A 121 27.47 23.95 -9.31
C LYS A 121 27.46 24.48 -7.87
N ASP A 122 26.57 23.94 -7.04
CA ASP A 122 26.31 24.34 -5.65
C ASP A 122 26.32 25.86 -5.43
N LYS A 123 25.61 26.61 -6.28
CA LYS A 123 25.53 28.07 -6.14
C LYS A 123 24.82 28.44 -4.85
N SER A 124 25.26 29.51 -4.18
CA SER A 124 24.60 30.00 -2.98
C SER A 124 23.26 30.68 -3.29
N GLY A 125 22.37 30.76 -2.29
CA GLY A 125 21.14 31.55 -2.40
C GLY A 125 21.46 33.00 -2.79
N ASP A 126 22.46 33.61 -2.18
CA ASP A 126 22.90 34.98 -2.49
C ASP A 126 23.36 35.15 -3.93
N TYR A 127 24.10 34.18 -4.47
CA TYR A 127 24.50 34.20 -5.88
C TYR A 127 23.27 34.22 -6.79
N VAL A 128 22.30 33.32 -6.55
CA VAL A 128 21.09 33.24 -7.37
C VAL A 128 20.22 34.49 -7.20
N LYS A 129 20.09 35.00 -5.97
CA LYS A 129 19.36 36.23 -5.66
C LYS A 129 19.97 37.45 -6.37
N LYS A 130 21.31 37.56 -6.36
CA LYS A 130 22.05 38.60 -7.10
C LYS A 130 21.88 38.44 -8.61
N TRP A 131 21.97 37.22 -9.13
CA TRP A 131 21.81 36.92 -10.56
C TRP A 131 20.40 37.29 -11.06
N LEU A 132 19.37 37.04 -10.24
CA LEU A 132 17.99 37.41 -10.56
C LEU A 132 17.69 38.91 -10.35
N GLY A 133 18.65 39.69 -9.83
CA GLY A 133 18.48 41.11 -9.51
C GLY A 133 17.59 41.37 -8.29
N LEU A 134 17.37 40.37 -7.43
CA LEU A 134 16.52 40.46 -6.25
C LEU A 134 17.26 41.04 -5.03
N ASN A 135 18.58 41.09 -5.06
CA ASN A 135 19.41 41.59 -3.95
C ASN A 135 19.33 43.11 -3.75
N LYS A 136 18.86 43.86 -4.75
CA LYS A 136 18.64 45.31 -4.66
C LYS A 136 17.25 45.69 -4.13
N LEU A 137 16.42 44.69 -3.82
CA LEU A 137 15.05 44.88 -3.36
C LEU A 137 14.95 44.55 -1.87
N SER A 138 14.07 45.25 -1.14
CA SER A 138 13.68 44.82 0.19
C SER A 138 13.01 43.44 0.14
N ALA A 139 12.98 42.70 1.25
CA ALA A 139 12.38 41.37 1.28
C ALA A 139 10.92 41.36 0.79
N ALA A 140 10.12 42.36 1.18
CA ALA A 140 8.74 42.52 0.72
C ALA A 140 8.66 42.79 -0.80
N LYS A 141 9.47 43.71 -1.33
CA LYS A 141 9.51 44.01 -2.78
C LYS A 141 10.05 42.84 -3.60
N ALA A 142 10.99 42.07 -3.04
CA ALA A 142 11.53 40.89 -3.68
C ALA A 142 10.45 39.81 -3.84
N LYS A 143 9.64 39.53 -2.81
CA LYS A 143 8.54 38.55 -2.87
C LYS A 143 7.49 38.87 -3.93
N LEU A 144 7.22 40.16 -4.17
CA LEU A 144 6.30 40.62 -5.23
C LEU A 144 6.91 40.57 -6.63
N ASN A 145 8.22 40.38 -6.75
CA ASN A 145 8.89 40.34 -8.05
C ASN A 145 8.58 39.01 -8.77
N PRO A 146 8.16 39.01 -10.05
CA PRO A 146 7.89 37.78 -10.80
C PRO A 146 9.06 36.80 -10.90
N LYS A 147 10.31 37.26 -10.70
CA LYS A 147 11.50 36.41 -10.68
C LYS A 147 11.70 35.67 -9.35
N TYR A 148 11.02 36.08 -8.28
CA TYR A 148 11.13 35.45 -6.96
C TYR A 148 10.73 33.98 -6.97
N LYS A 149 9.71 33.60 -7.76
CA LYS A 149 9.31 32.19 -7.91
C LYS A 149 10.45 31.27 -8.37
N PHE A 150 11.42 31.78 -9.14
CA PHE A 150 12.59 31.00 -9.55
C PHE A 150 13.62 30.86 -8.44
N TYR A 151 13.77 31.91 -7.61
CA TYR A 151 14.57 31.84 -6.40
C TYR A 151 13.95 30.86 -5.40
N ASP A 152 12.64 30.95 -5.17
CA ASP A 152 11.89 30.05 -4.27
C ASP A 152 12.02 28.59 -4.74
N LEU A 153 11.77 28.32 -6.02
CA LEU A 153 11.94 26.98 -6.60
C LEU A 153 13.39 26.47 -6.49
N PHE A 154 14.39 27.34 -6.69
CA PHE A 154 15.79 26.97 -6.52
C PHE A 154 16.09 26.60 -5.07
N MET A 155 15.66 27.42 -4.10
CA MET A 155 15.92 27.19 -2.68
C MET A 155 15.21 25.94 -2.15
N SER A 156 13.96 25.68 -2.56
CA SER A 156 13.25 24.45 -2.20
C SER A 156 13.94 23.19 -2.75
N LYS A 157 14.41 23.23 -4.01
CA LYS A 157 15.22 22.12 -4.57
C LYS A 157 16.57 21.97 -3.88
N LYS A 158 17.15 23.09 -3.42
CA LYS A 158 18.41 23.06 -2.67
C LYS A 158 18.21 22.43 -1.29
N ALA A 159 17.12 22.75 -0.59
CA ALA A 159 16.71 22.13 0.66
C ALA A 159 16.54 20.61 0.53
N LEU A 160 15.87 20.16 -0.54
CA LEU A 160 15.75 18.75 -0.89
C LEU A 160 17.13 18.08 -1.07
N ARG A 161 18.02 18.68 -1.87
CA ARG A 161 19.37 18.15 -2.11
C ARG A 161 20.21 18.09 -0.82
N TRP A 162 20.07 19.08 0.05
CA TRP A 162 20.74 19.09 1.36
C TRP A 162 20.31 17.90 2.20
N ALA A 163 19.00 17.60 2.25
CA ALA A 163 18.47 16.45 2.97
C ALA A 163 18.95 15.12 2.37
N GLU A 164 18.87 14.97 1.05
CA GLU A 164 19.33 13.76 0.34
C GLU A 164 20.84 13.50 0.52
N SER A 165 21.63 14.57 0.69
CA SER A 165 23.08 14.48 0.90
C SER A 165 23.45 14.39 2.39
N ASN A 166 22.49 14.28 3.31
CA ASN A 166 22.70 14.33 4.77
C ASN A 166 23.56 15.52 5.20
N THR A 167 23.28 16.70 4.65
CA THR A 167 24.02 17.92 4.98
C THR A 167 23.82 18.26 6.46
N PRO A 168 24.88 18.56 7.24
CA PRO A 168 24.72 18.90 8.65
C PRO A 168 23.81 20.12 8.86
N ILE A 169 22.94 20.06 9.89
CA ILE A 169 21.97 21.12 10.21
C ILE A 169 22.65 22.49 10.36
N ASP A 170 23.80 22.55 11.03
CA ASP A 170 24.55 23.79 11.22
C ASP A 170 25.07 24.37 9.90
N SER A 171 25.45 23.51 8.95
CA SER A 171 25.87 23.94 7.61
C SER A 171 24.70 24.52 6.83
N VAL A 172 23.50 23.94 6.97
CA VAL A 172 22.27 24.48 6.35
C VAL A 172 21.88 25.81 7.00
N LYS A 173 21.88 25.90 8.34
CA LYS A 173 21.62 27.17 9.06
C LYS A 173 22.59 28.25 8.61
N LYS A 174 23.89 27.94 8.51
CA LYS A 174 24.90 28.86 7.99
C LYS A 174 24.64 29.27 6.55
N ALA A 175 24.30 28.32 5.67
CA ALA A 175 23.99 28.60 4.28
C ALA A 175 22.73 29.47 4.09
N LEU A 176 21.82 29.45 5.07
CA LEU A 176 20.62 30.29 5.13
C LEU A 176 20.82 31.59 5.92
N SER A 177 22.03 31.84 6.45
CA SER A 177 22.36 32.97 7.33
C SER A 177 21.50 33.01 8.60
N MET A 178 21.30 31.84 9.21
CA MET A 178 20.45 31.62 10.38
C MET A 178 21.23 31.09 11.59
N GLU A 179 22.56 30.96 11.50
CA GLU A 179 23.40 30.32 12.51
C GLU A 179 23.55 31.12 13.82
N LYS A 180 23.20 32.41 13.82
CA LYS A 180 23.25 33.30 15.00
C LYS A 180 21.86 33.67 15.53
N LEU A 181 20.80 33.12 14.95
CA LEU A 181 19.44 33.41 15.38
C LEU A 181 19.10 32.54 16.59
N ALA A 182 18.53 33.17 17.61
CA ALA A 182 17.82 32.44 18.66
C ALA A 182 16.60 31.73 18.06
N ASP A 183 16.07 30.72 18.75
CA ASP A 183 15.03 29.84 18.23
C ASP A 183 13.75 30.60 17.80
N ASP A 184 13.30 31.57 18.61
CA ASP A 184 12.18 32.46 18.29
C ASP A 184 12.44 33.33 17.03
N ALA A 185 13.64 33.90 16.93
CA ALA A 185 14.07 34.67 15.76
C ALA A 185 14.25 33.79 14.51
N LEU A 186 14.59 32.51 14.70
CA LEU A 186 14.81 31.54 13.65
C LEU A 186 13.50 31.25 12.90
N GLN A 187 12.38 31.10 13.62
CA GLN A 187 11.06 30.90 13.02
C GLN A 187 10.54 32.13 12.25
N LEU A 188 10.90 33.33 12.70
CA LEU A 188 10.55 34.59 12.05
C LEU A 188 11.43 34.90 10.83
N SER A 189 12.51 34.14 10.62
CA SER A 189 13.40 34.33 9.48
C SER A 189 12.67 34.14 8.15
N PRO A 190 12.84 35.04 7.17
CA PRO A 190 12.31 34.85 5.82
C PRO A 190 12.79 33.56 5.13
N ASN A 191 13.91 32.99 5.59
CA ASN A 191 14.50 31.76 5.08
C ASN A 191 14.03 30.51 5.85
N PHE A 192 13.25 30.66 6.93
CA PHE A 192 12.79 29.55 7.76
C PHE A 192 12.03 28.48 6.95
N LYS A 193 11.22 28.90 5.98
CA LYS A 193 10.52 27.97 5.06
C LYS A 193 11.48 26.93 4.44
N TYR A 194 12.67 27.34 3.99
CA TYR A 194 13.61 26.41 3.35
C TYR A 194 14.31 25.52 4.38
N TYR A 195 14.53 26.02 5.59
CA TYR A 195 15.01 25.20 6.71
C TYR A 195 13.97 24.15 7.09
N ASP A 196 12.70 24.54 7.21
CA ASP A 196 11.57 23.67 7.52
C ASP A 196 11.39 22.57 6.45
N GLU A 197 11.47 22.92 5.17
CA GLU A 197 11.48 21.97 4.06
C GLU A 197 12.67 21.00 4.13
N PHE A 198 13.87 21.50 4.44
CA PHE A 198 15.07 20.67 4.62
C PHE A 198 14.89 19.69 5.79
N MET A 199 14.40 20.16 6.94
CA MET A 199 14.20 19.34 8.13
C MET A 199 13.14 18.26 7.90
N SER A 200 11.98 18.63 7.36
CA SER A 200 10.88 17.70 7.04
C SER A 200 11.31 16.59 6.06
N LYS A 201 12.21 16.93 5.12
CA LYS A 201 12.76 15.95 4.18
C LYS A 201 13.84 15.08 4.83
N SER A 202 14.70 15.67 5.65
CA SER A 202 15.79 14.97 6.35
C SER A 202 15.25 13.91 7.31
N THR A 203 14.17 14.22 8.05
CA THR A 203 13.52 13.26 8.97
C THR A 203 13.03 12.01 8.24
N ASN A 204 12.47 12.17 7.03
CA ASN A 204 12.11 11.04 6.17
C ASN A 204 13.34 10.25 5.71
N GLU A 205 14.37 10.92 5.19
CA GLU A 205 15.58 10.23 4.73
C GLU A 205 16.32 9.49 5.86
N TRP A 206 16.35 10.05 7.08
CA TRP A 206 16.88 9.38 8.27
C TRP A 206 16.07 8.13 8.63
N ALA A 207 14.74 8.22 8.63
CA ALA A 207 13.89 7.06 8.87
C ALA A 207 14.11 5.96 7.81
N ARG A 208 14.22 6.33 6.53
CA ARG A 208 14.52 5.40 5.43
C ARG A 208 15.90 4.76 5.55
N ALA A 209 16.89 5.50 6.03
CA ALA A 209 18.23 5.00 6.31
C ALA A 209 18.28 4.08 7.54
N GLY A 210 17.18 3.98 8.31
CA GLY A 210 17.13 3.19 9.54
C GLY A 210 17.89 3.84 10.69
N THR A 211 18.04 5.16 10.69
CA THR A 211 18.62 5.93 11.80
C THR A 211 17.95 5.55 13.12
N SER A 212 18.75 5.33 14.18
CA SER A 212 18.21 4.97 15.49
C SER A 212 17.47 6.16 16.12
N ILE A 213 16.58 5.88 17.09
CA ILE A 213 15.85 6.94 17.81
C ILE A 213 16.82 7.87 18.55
N ASP A 214 17.87 7.32 19.14
CA ASP A 214 18.88 8.10 19.87
C ASP A 214 19.70 8.98 18.92
N ASP A 215 20.09 8.45 17.75
CA ASP A 215 20.79 9.23 16.74
C ASP A 215 19.88 10.32 16.16
N GLY A 216 18.59 10.03 15.95
CA GLY A 216 17.60 11.02 15.53
C GLY A 216 17.44 12.16 16.55
N LYS A 217 17.36 11.83 17.85
CA LYS A 217 17.38 12.83 18.94
C LYS A 217 18.65 13.65 18.94
N LYS A 218 19.80 13.00 18.79
CA LYS A 218 21.12 13.66 18.76
C LYS A 218 21.26 14.61 17.57
N LEU A 219 20.80 14.21 16.39
CA LEU A 219 20.79 15.06 15.20
C LEU A 219 19.94 16.31 15.43
N LEU A 220 18.85 16.20 16.19
CA LEU A 220 17.97 17.32 16.53
C LEU A 220 18.42 18.13 17.77
N GLY A 221 19.51 17.74 18.43
CA GLY A 221 19.98 18.35 19.67
C GLY A 221 19.03 18.13 20.87
N LEU A 222 18.31 17.01 20.88
CA LEU A 222 17.29 16.68 21.89
C LEU A 222 17.78 15.66 22.93
N GLU A 223 19.00 15.16 22.82
CA GLU A 223 19.49 14.03 23.61
C GLU A 223 19.65 14.31 25.11
N LYS A 224 19.75 15.60 25.49
CA LYS A 224 19.92 16.04 26.88
C LYS A 224 18.64 16.54 27.54
N LEU A 225 17.52 16.53 26.82
CA LEU A 225 16.25 17.05 27.33
C LEU A 225 15.48 15.98 28.10
N SER A 226 14.81 16.38 29.19
CA SER A 226 13.79 15.55 29.83
C SER A 226 12.58 15.36 28.92
N ASP A 227 11.69 14.42 29.23
CA ASP A 227 10.50 14.17 28.40
C ASP A 227 9.56 15.40 28.31
N GLU A 228 9.47 16.19 29.38
CA GLU A 228 8.71 17.45 29.42
C GLU A 228 9.39 18.53 28.58
N ALA A 229 10.69 18.72 28.76
CA ALA A 229 11.47 19.70 27.99
C ALA A 229 11.53 19.35 26.50
N LEU A 230 11.55 18.06 26.18
CA LEU A 230 11.56 17.56 24.81
C LEU A 230 10.29 17.95 24.06
N LYS A 231 9.11 17.93 24.70
CA LYS A 231 7.85 18.35 24.06
C LYS A 231 7.74 19.86 23.86
N LEU A 232 8.45 20.64 24.67
CA LEU A 232 8.49 22.10 24.58
C LEU A 232 9.57 22.59 23.59
N SER A 233 10.48 21.72 23.16
CA SER A 233 11.50 22.06 22.18
C SER A 233 10.88 22.36 20.82
N GLU A 234 11.35 23.42 20.15
CA GLU A 234 10.90 23.74 18.80
C GLU A 234 11.24 22.66 17.77
N ASN A 235 12.30 21.89 18.02
CA ASN A 235 12.69 20.75 17.18
C ASN A 235 11.82 19.50 17.42
N TYR A 236 10.92 19.52 18.42
CA TYR A 236 10.05 18.39 18.71
C TYR A 236 9.18 17.99 17.52
N LYS A 237 8.69 18.96 16.75
CA LYS A 237 7.88 18.68 15.56
C LYS A 237 8.63 17.80 14.54
N TYR A 238 9.92 18.04 14.34
CA TYR A 238 10.74 17.24 13.42
C TYR A 238 11.07 15.86 14.02
N TYR A 239 11.20 15.75 15.34
CA TYR A 239 11.30 14.46 16.01
C TYR A 239 10.02 13.64 15.82
N ASP A 240 8.85 14.27 16.00
CA ASP A 240 7.54 13.63 15.79
C ASP A 240 7.37 13.15 14.34
N GLU A 241 7.74 13.96 13.37
CA GLU A 241 7.78 13.59 11.95
C GLU A 241 8.74 12.43 11.67
N PHE A 242 9.97 12.46 12.21
CA PHE A 242 10.94 11.38 12.08
C PHE A 242 10.37 10.05 12.64
N MET A 243 9.73 10.11 13.80
CA MET A 243 9.11 8.94 14.41
C MET A 243 7.93 8.42 13.60
N ASP A 244 7.13 9.30 13.01
CA ASP A 244 6.05 8.95 12.11
C ASP A 244 6.54 8.24 10.83
N TRP A 245 7.60 8.77 10.21
CA TRP A 245 8.25 8.09 9.08
C TRP A 245 8.88 6.76 9.49
N SER A 246 9.47 6.69 10.68
CA SER A 246 10.05 5.45 11.21
C SER A 246 9.00 4.36 11.37
N VAL A 247 7.82 4.70 11.91
CA VAL A 247 6.68 3.78 12.00
C VAL A 247 6.28 3.24 10.62
N LEU A 248 6.22 4.09 9.59
CA LEU A 248 5.93 3.67 8.22
C LEU A 248 6.97 2.67 7.71
N GLN A 249 8.26 2.94 7.94
CA GLN A 249 9.34 2.02 7.55
C GLN A 249 9.27 0.70 8.31
N TRP A 250 8.92 0.70 9.59
CA TRP A 250 8.80 -0.52 10.39
C TRP A 250 7.64 -1.41 9.92
N VAL A 251 6.50 -0.81 9.56
CA VAL A 251 5.36 -1.55 8.98
C VAL A 251 5.72 -2.11 7.62
N GLY A 252 6.27 -1.27 6.72
CA GLY A 252 6.63 -1.66 5.36
C GLY A 252 7.77 -2.67 5.30
N GLY A 253 8.77 -2.53 6.17
CA GLY A 253 9.88 -3.46 6.32
C GLY A 253 9.56 -4.71 7.13
N GLY A 254 8.34 -4.85 7.64
CA GLY A 254 7.90 -6.07 8.30
C GLY A 254 8.47 -6.31 9.70
N LYS A 255 8.98 -5.29 10.41
CA LYS A 255 9.54 -5.44 11.78
C LYS A 255 8.55 -6.06 12.77
N SER A 256 9.01 -6.97 13.62
CA SER A 256 8.13 -7.64 14.59
C SER A 256 7.63 -6.68 15.68
N VAL A 257 6.58 -7.08 16.41
CA VAL A 257 6.05 -6.30 17.56
C VAL A 257 7.12 -6.17 18.64
N ASP A 258 7.88 -7.24 18.90
CA ASP A 258 8.96 -7.25 19.89
C ASP A 258 10.11 -6.31 19.49
N ASP A 259 10.51 -6.31 18.20
CA ASP A 259 11.55 -5.40 17.71
C ASP A 259 11.17 -3.94 17.90
N VAL A 260 9.92 -3.58 17.57
CA VAL A 260 9.43 -2.20 17.72
C VAL A 260 9.27 -1.82 19.19
N THR A 261 8.82 -2.75 20.04
CA THR A 261 8.78 -2.57 21.50
C THR A 261 10.17 -2.22 22.04
N LYS A 262 11.18 -2.99 21.61
CA LYS A 262 12.59 -2.76 21.97
C LYS A 262 13.14 -1.44 21.45
N LEU A 263 12.87 -1.11 20.18
CA LEU A 263 13.30 0.15 19.59
C LEU A 263 12.74 1.35 20.35
N LEU A 264 11.48 1.26 20.80
CA LEU A 264 10.79 2.30 21.56
C LEU A 264 11.12 2.29 23.05
N ARG A 265 12.01 1.39 23.51
CA ARG A 265 12.36 1.21 24.93
C ARG A 265 11.14 0.95 25.82
N LEU A 266 10.20 0.16 25.29
CA LEU A 266 8.96 -0.20 25.98
C LEU A 266 9.04 -1.59 26.62
N GLU A 267 10.14 -2.30 26.41
CA GLU A 267 10.44 -3.55 27.08
C GLU A 267 10.56 -3.34 28.60
N ASN A 268 10.16 -4.34 29.37
CA ASN A 268 10.22 -4.34 30.84
C ASN A 268 9.30 -3.32 31.55
N LEU A 269 8.53 -2.51 30.82
CA LEU A 269 7.51 -1.65 31.42
C LEU A 269 6.31 -2.49 31.89
N SER A 270 5.75 -2.14 33.04
CA SER A 270 4.45 -2.67 33.46
C SER A 270 3.36 -2.26 32.47
N ALA A 271 2.24 -2.98 32.40
CA ALA A 271 1.16 -2.65 31.46
C ALA A 271 0.61 -1.21 31.62
N ALA A 272 0.62 -0.68 32.85
CA ALA A 272 0.25 0.72 33.12
C ALA A 272 1.33 1.70 32.64
N ALA A 273 2.60 1.46 32.98
CA ALA A 273 3.72 2.30 32.54
C ALA A 273 3.90 2.28 31.01
N PHE A 274 3.65 1.13 30.37
CA PHE A 274 3.68 0.96 28.92
C PHE A 274 2.73 1.93 28.21
N LYS A 275 1.49 2.07 28.71
CA LYS A 275 0.47 2.95 28.14
C LYS A 275 0.73 4.44 28.40
N LEU A 276 1.39 4.75 29.52
CA LEU A 276 1.74 6.13 29.90
C LEU A 276 3.06 6.61 29.28
N SER A 277 3.88 5.71 28.74
CA SER A 277 5.13 6.07 28.07
C SER A 277 4.87 7.07 26.92
N PRO A 278 5.67 8.15 26.78
CA PRO A 278 5.58 9.06 25.65
C PRO A 278 5.74 8.36 24.29
N ASN A 279 6.45 7.24 24.25
CA ASN A 279 6.68 6.46 23.04
C ASN A 279 5.48 5.56 22.68
N PHE A 280 4.52 5.38 23.58
CA PHE A 280 3.32 4.56 23.33
C PHE A 280 2.52 5.04 22.12
N LYS A 281 2.47 6.36 21.86
CA LYS A 281 1.73 6.90 20.70
C LYS A 281 2.27 6.34 19.37
N TYR A 282 3.58 6.14 19.25
CA TYR A 282 4.20 5.60 18.05
C TYR A 282 4.00 4.08 17.95
N PHE A 283 4.05 3.38 19.09
CA PHE A 283 3.69 1.96 19.14
C PHE A 283 2.23 1.73 18.74
N ASP A 284 1.30 2.54 19.27
CA ASP A 284 -0.13 2.48 18.93
C ASP A 284 -0.37 2.74 17.44
N LYS A 285 0.32 3.74 16.88
CA LYS A 285 0.29 4.00 15.44
C LYS A 285 0.80 2.81 14.62
N PHE A 286 1.94 2.24 14.99
CA PHE A 286 2.50 1.03 14.36
C PHE A 286 1.51 -0.13 14.38
N MET A 287 0.90 -0.40 15.54
CA MET A 287 -0.03 -1.51 15.70
C MET A 287 -1.32 -1.32 14.91
N LYS A 288 -1.92 -0.12 14.91
CA LYS A 288 -3.10 0.20 14.08
C LYS A 288 -2.82 0.00 12.59
N MET A 289 -1.64 0.39 12.12
CA MET A 289 -1.23 0.17 10.74
C MET A 289 -1.03 -1.33 10.43
N ARG A 290 -0.46 -2.10 11.36
CA ARG A 290 -0.34 -3.55 11.25
C ARG A 290 -1.69 -4.26 11.17
N VAL A 291 -2.64 -3.90 12.03
CA VAL A 291 -4.00 -4.44 12.00
C VAL A 291 -4.65 -4.22 10.63
N LYS A 292 -4.57 -3.00 10.09
CA LYS A 292 -5.05 -2.69 8.73
C LYS A 292 -4.37 -3.55 7.67
N ALA A 293 -3.05 -3.72 7.73
CA ALA A 293 -2.31 -4.56 6.78
C ALA A 293 -2.70 -6.05 6.88
N TRP A 294 -2.92 -6.57 8.09
CA TRP A 294 -3.39 -7.94 8.32
C TRP A 294 -4.81 -8.18 7.80
N LEU A 295 -5.69 -7.18 7.94
CA LEU A 295 -7.05 -7.23 7.41
C LEU A 295 -7.04 -7.29 5.88
N ARG A 296 -6.27 -6.39 5.23
CA ARG A 296 -6.12 -6.37 3.77
C ARG A 296 -5.53 -7.67 3.21
N SER A 297 -4.51 -8.22 3.87
CA SER A 297 -3.86 -9.47 3.46
C SER A 297 -4.63 -10.73 3.84
N GLY A 298 -5.75 -10.60 4.57
CA GLY A 298 -6.58 -11.72 4.97
C GLY A 298 -5.86 -12.74 5.86
N LYS A 299 -5.00 -12.26 6.78
CA LYS A 299 -4.32 -13.12 7.77
C LYS A 299 -5.31 -14.02 8.53
N SER A 300 -4.87 -15.16 9.03
CA SER A 300 -5.70 -16.01 9.87
C SER A 300 -5.68 -15.53 11.33
N LEU A 301 -6.67 -15.95 12.14
CA LEU A 301 -6.70 -15.64 13.58
C LEU A 301 -5.46 -16.19 14.30
N ASP A 302 -5.04 -17.40 13.94
CA ASP A 302 -3.87 -18.04 14.55
C ASP A 302 -2.57 -17.32 14.16
N ASP A 303 -2.44 -16.89 12.89
CA ASP A 303 -1.29 -16.09 12.46
C ASP A 303 -1.20 -14.78 13.25
N VAL A 304 -2.32 -14.08 13.45
CA VAL A 304 -2.33 -12.82 14.20
C VAL A 304 -2.00 -13.04 15.68
N LYS A 305 -2.45 -14.13 16.29
CA LYS A 305 -2.05 -14.49 17.67
C LYS A 305 -0.53 -14.67 17.80
N VAL A 306 0.08 -15.41 16.87
CA VAL A 306 1.54 -15.60 16.85
C VAL A 306 2.25 -14.25 16.63
N LEU A 307 1.76 -13.42 15.72
CA LEU A 307 2.34 -12.09 15.44
C LEU A 307 2.22 -11.11 16.62
N LEU A 308 1.24 -11.31 17.51
CA LEU A 308 1.07 -10.55 18.75
C LEU A 308 1.81 -11.17 19.95
N GLY A 309 2.46 -12.33 19.75
CA GLY A 309 3.20 -13.06 20.78
C GLY A 309 2.31 -13.85 21.75
N PHE A 310 1.04 -14.10 21.41
CA PHE A 310 0.10 -14.81 22.30
C PHE A 310 0.27 -16.31 22.33
N ASP A 311 0.99 -16.90 21.37
CA ASP A 311 1.19 -18.35 21.25
C ASP A 311 1.97 -18.96 22.44
N LYS A 312 2.75 -18.13 23.15
CA LYS A 312 3.56 -18.55 24.31
C LYS A 312 3.02 -18.02 25.64
N MET A 313 1.88 -17.35 25.63
CA MET A 313 1.31 -16.71 26.82
C MET A 313 0.17 -17.55 27.41
N SER A 314 0.03 -17.52 28.74
CA SER A 314 -1.16 -18.04 29.40
C SER A 314 -2.38 -17.16 29.12
N ALA A 315 -3.59 -17.65 29.38
CA ALA A 315 -4.82 -16.89 29.17
C ALA A 315 -4.85 -15.60 30.03
N GLU A 316 -4.34 -15.66 31.26
CA GLU A 316 -4.22 -14.54 32.18
C GLU A 316 -3.21 -13.51 31.66
N ALA A 317 -2.07 -13.98 31.14
CA ALA A 317 -1.05 -13.12 30.54
C ALA A 317 -1.57 -12.41 29.27
N ILE A 318 -2.35 -13.10 28.43
CA ILE A 318 -3.00 -12.49 27.25
C ILE A 318 -3.98 -11.40 27.69
N LYS A 319 -4.80 -11.65 28.73
CA LYS A 319 -5.75 -10.66 29.27
C LYS A 319 -5.05 -9.39 29.78
N ALA A 320 -3.87 -9.54 30.37
CA ALA A 320 -3.07 -8.43 30.87
C ALA A 320 -2.23 -7.74 29.77
N SER A 321 -2.08 -8.37 28.60
CA SER A 321 -1.22 -7.88 27.53
C SER A 321 -1.75 -6.58 26.94
N PRO A 322 -0.90 -5.55 26.73
CA PRO A 322 -1.29 -4.34 26.02
C PRO A 322 -1.67 -4.61 24.55
N ASN A 323 -1.29 -5.77 24.01
CA ASN A 323 -1.57 -6.17 22.64
C ASN A 323 -3.01 -6.70 22.43
N LEU A 324 -3.73 -7.05 23.50
CA LEU A 324 -5.07 -7.64 23.40
C LEU A 324 -6.03 -6.73 22.63
N LYS A 325 -5.98 -5.41 22.88
CA LYS A 325 -6.84 -4.45 22.20
C LYS A 325 -6.70 -4.49 20.67
N TYR A 326 -5.50 -4.76 20.13
CA TYR A 326 -5.29 -4.82 18.69
C TYR A 326 -5.78 -6.14 18.08
N TYR A 327 -5.76 -7.22 18.86
CA TYR A 327 -6.42 -8.47 18.46
C TYR A 327 -7.94 -8.27 18.38
N ASP A 328 -8.52 -7.58 19.36
CA ASP A 328 -9.95 -7.24 19.37
C ASP A 328 -10.31 -6.32 18.18
N GLU A 329 -9.52 -5.28 17.91
CA GLU A 329 -9.68 -4.43 16.72
C GLU A 329 -9.61 -5.25 15.41
N TYR A 330 -8.69 -6.22 15.34
CA TYR A 330 -8.57 -7.12 14.20
C TYR A 330 -9.81 -8.01 14.04
N LEU A 331 -10.34 -8.57 15.13
CA LEU A 331 -11.58 -9.35 15.13
C LEU A 331 -12.77 -8.52 14.66
N GLN A 332 -12.92 -7.30 15.18
CA GLN A 332 -13.97 -6.38 14.77
C GLN A 332 -13.86 -6.02 13.28
N GLY A 333 -12.65 -5.70 12.80
CA GLY A 333 -12.41 -5.43 11.39
C GLY A 333 -12.73 -6.64 10.48
N ARG A 334 -12.42 -7.85 10.93
CA ARG A 334 -12.79 -9.10 10.23
C ARG A 334 -14.31 -9.26 10.14
N VAL A 335 -15.03 -9.04 11.24
CA VAL A 335 -16.50 -9.07 11.26
C VAL A 335 -17.06 -8.02 10.30
N GLY A 336 -16.54 -6.78 10.34
CA GLY A 336 -16.94 -5.71 9.43
C GLY A 336 -16.76 -6.08 7.95
N ILE A 337 -15.64 -6.71 7.59
CA ILE A 337 -15.41 -7.22 6.22
C ILE A 337 -16.42 -8.32 5.84
N ILE A 338 -16.75 -9.22 6.78
CA ILE A 338 -17.74 -10.28 6.53
C ILE A 338 -19.13 -9.68 6.33
N VAL A 339 -19.55 -8.75 7.20
CA VAL A 339 -20.84 -8.05 7.09
C VAL A 339 -20.92 -7.24 5.81
N ALA A 340 -19.87 -6.50 5.44
CA ALA A 340 -19.84 -5.74 4.18
C ALA A 340 -19.94 -6.65 2.95
N LYS A 341 -19.29 -7.83 3.00
CA LYS A 341 -19.44 -8.85 1.95
C LYS A 341 -20.83 -9.47 1.94
N ALA A 342 -21.42 -9.72 3.11
CA ALA A 342 -22.78 -10.22 3.26
C ALA A 342 -23.82 -9.21 2.74
N ALA A 343 -23.60 -7.91 2.93
CA ALA A 343 -24.45 -6.85 2.38
C ALA A 343 -24.39 -6.75 0.84
N PHE A 344 -23.30 -7.26 0.24
CA PHE A 344 -23.15 -7.41 -1.21
C PHE A 344 -23.74 -8.73 -1.74
N VAL A 345 -24.18 -9.59 -0.84
CA VAL A 345 -25.03 -10.73 -1.20
C VAL A 345 -26.40 -10.15 -1.50
N PRO A 346 -27.05 -10.52 -2.61
CA PRO A 346 -28.41 -10.09 -2.88
C PRO A 346 -29.28 -10.25 -1.63
N LYS A 347 -30.07 -9.22 -1.28
CA LYS A 347 -30.99 -9.21 -0.11
C LYS A 347 -31.90 -10.44 0.00
N THR A 348 -31.99 -11.24 -1.05
CA THR A 348 -32.71 -12.50 -1.12
C THR A 348 -32.00 -13.68 -0.45
N ALA A 349 -30.74 -13.56 -0.02
CA ALA A 349 -30.06 -14.58 0.78
C ALA A 349 -30.30 -14.34 2.28
N ALA A 350 -31.34 -14.94 2.85
CA ALA A 350 -31.78 -14.77 4.22
C ALA A 350 -30.89 -15.52 5.24
N THR A 351 -30.03 -16.45 4.80
CA THR A 351 -29.27 -17.33 5.69
C THR A 351 -27.79 -17.49 5.28
N TYR A 352 -26.93 -17.86 6.24
CA TYR A 352 -25.51 -18.20 5.96
C TYR A 352 -25.39 -19.33 4.94
N ASP A 353 -26.31 -20.30 4.98
CA ASP A 353 -26.37 -21.41 4.04
C ASP A 353 -26.63 -20.91 2.62
N GLU A 354 -27.58 -19.99 2.42
CA GLU A 354 -27.85 -19.38 1.11
C GLU A 354 -26.66 -18.59 0.57
N TYR A 355 -25.98 -17.82 1.43
CA TYR A 355 -24.74 -17.14 1.05
C TYR A 355 -23.67 -18.13 0.58
N MET A 356 -23.44 -19.19 1.35
CA MET A 356 -22.41 -20.17 1.05
C MET A 356 -22.75 -20.99 -0.20
N SER A 357 -24.01 -21.36 -0.43
CA SER A 357 -24.45 -21.98 -1.68
C SER A 357 -24.28 -21.02 -2.88
N ALA A 358 -24.56 -19.73 -2.72
CA ALA A 358 -24.27 -18.73 -3.77
C ALA A 358 -22.76 -18.61 -4.06
N GLN A 359 -21.91 -18.66 -3.03
CA GLN A 359 -20.46 -18.71 -3.19
C GLN A 359 -20.01 -19.97 -3.92
N VAL A 360 -20.59 -21.13 -3.60
CA VAL A 360 -20.33 -22.40 -4.27
C VAL A 360 -20.61 -22.28 -5.77
N VAL A 361 -21.78 -21.72 -6.16
CA VAL A 361 -22.12 -21.47 -7.57
C VAL A 361 -21.10 -20.55 -8.24
N ALA A 362 -20.71 -19.46 -7.57
CA ALA A 362 -19.71 -18.54 -8.10
C ALA A 362 -18.32 -19.18 -8.25
N TRP A 363 -17.93 -20.08 -7.34
CA TRP A 363 -16.66 -20.81 -7.41
C TRP A 363 -16.63 -21.81 -8.56
N VAL A 364 -17.72 -22.52 -8.80
CA VAL A 364 -17.88 -23.43 -9.95
C VAL A 364 -17.77 -22.64 -11.26
N LYS A 365 -18.54 -21.55 -11.41
CA LYS A 365 -18.52 -20.69 -12.61
C LYS A 365 -17.15 -20.07 -12.89
N SER A 366 -16.42 -19.72 -11.84
CA SER A 366 -15.05 -19.15 -11.97
C SER A 366 -13.96 -20.21 -12.10
N GLY A 367 -14.32 -21.50 -12.17
CA GLY A 367 -13.37 -22.60 -12.34
C GLY A 367 -12.40 -22.77 -11.17
N LYS A 368 -12.82 -22.48 -9.93
CA LYS A 368 -11.94 -22.66 -8.77
C LYS A 368 -11.55 -24.12 -8.59
N SER A 369 -10.31 -24.36 -8.17
CA SER A 369 -9.86 -25.72 -7.90
C SER A 369 -10.43 -26.26 -6.58
N VAL A 370 -10.54 -27.58 -6.49
CA VAL A 370 -10.96 -28.31 -5.28
C VAL A 370 -10.16 -27.86 -4.05
N GLU A 371 -8.84 -27.72 -4.20
CA GLU A 371 -7.95 -27.28 -3.13
C GLU A 371 -8.18 -25.81 -2.71
N GLN A 372 -8.49 -24.92 -3.65
CA GLN A 372 -8.84 -23.53 -3.34
C GLN A 372 -10.15 -23.44 -2.57
N VAL A 373 -11.14 -24.27 -2.91
CA VAL A 373 -12.44 -24.32 -2.23
C VAL A 373 -12.30 -24.90 -0.83
N LYS A 374 -11.60 -26.03 -0.65
CA LYS A 374 -11.29 -26.58 0.68
C LYS A 374 -10.63 -25.54 1.58
N LYS A 375 -9.63 -24.82 1.04
CA LYS A 375 -8.96 -23.73 1.76
C LYS A 375 -9.92 -22.61 2.15
N LYS A 376 -10.82 -22.20 1.26
CA LYS A 376 -11.83 -21.15 1.53
C LYS A 376 -12.88 -21.58 2.56
N LEU A 377 -13.22 -22.86 2.59
CA LEU A 377 -14.14 -23.46 3.56
C LEU A 377 -13.49 -23.78 4.91
N GLY A 378 -12.18 -23.54 5.06
CA GLY A 378 -11.45 -23.87 6.28
C GLY A 378 -11.22 -25.37 6.49
N LEU A 379 -11.44 -26.19 5.46
CA LEU A 379 -11.20 -27.63 5.51
C LEU A 379 -9.69 -27.88 5.46
N LYS A 380 -9.06 -28.00 6.64
CA LYS A 380 -7.62 -28.20 6.79
C LYS A 380 -7.16 -29.44 6.01
N LYS A 381 -5.92 -29.42 5.49
CA LYS A 381 -5.33 -30.51 4.70
C LYS A 381 -5.30 -31.87 5.41
N ASN A 382 -5.31 -31.88 6.74
CA ASN A 382 -5.27 -33.10 7.56
C ASN A 382 -6.66 -33.63 7.95
N LEU A 383 -7.75 -32.97 7.55
CA LEU A 383 -9.10 -33.53 7.70
C LEU A 383 -9.33 -34.56 6.59
N SER A 384 -9.55 -35.82 6.97
CA SER A 384 -9.83 -36.92 6.06
C SER A 384 -10.90 -37.85 6.63
N GLY A 385 -11.46 -38.70 5.78
CA GLY A 385 -12.46 -39.70 6.15
C GLY A 385 -13.66 -39.07 6.88
N GLU A 386 -14.00 -39.66 8.02
CA GLU A 386 -15.18 -39.27 8.81
C GLU A 386 -15.04 -37.87 9.43
N ALA A 387 -13.82 -37.48 9.86
CA ALA A 387 -13.57 -36.16 10.43
C ALA A 387 -13.81 -35.03 9.42
N LEU A 388 -13.59 -35.28 8.13
CA LEU A 388 -13.92 -34.33 7.07
C LEU A 388 -15.43 -34.20 6.89
N LYS A 389 -16.17 -35.32 6.88
CA LYS A 389 -17.62 -35.36 6.69
C LYS A 389 -18.39 -34.68 7.82
N GLN A 390 -17.88 -34.78 9.06
CA GLN A 390 -18.49 -34.17 10.24
C GLN A 390 -18.22 -32.66 10.37
N HIS A 391 -17.41 -32.07 9.48
CA HIS A 391 -17.12 -30.64 9.51
C HIS A 391 -18.35 -29.83 9.08
N GLU A 392 -18.68 -28.74 9.79
CA GLU A 392 -19.88 -27.92 9.53
C GLU A 392 -19.97 -27.39 8.08
N ASN A 393 -18.83 -27.02 7.51
CA ASN A 393 -18.73 -26.56 6.12
C ASN A 393 -18.63 -27.68 5.07
N TYR A 394 -18.64 -28.96 5.47
CA TYR A 394 -18.54 -30.09 4.54
C TYR A 394 -19.70 -30.11 3.55
N LYS A 395 -20.93 -29.76 3.98
CA LYS A 395 -22.11 -29.68 3.10
C LYS A 395 -21.91 -28.77 1.87
N PHE A 396 -21.19 -27.66 2.03
CA PHE A 396 -20.88 -26.76 0.90
C PHE A 396 -19.76 -27.28 0.01
N TYR A 397 -18.81 -28.03 0.59
CA TYR A 397 -17.83 -28.75 -0.20
C TYR A 397 -18.52 -29.83 -1.04
N ASP A 398 -19.45 -30.59 -0.44
CA ASP A 398 -20.25 -31.59 -1.11
C ASP A 398 -21.05 -30.97 -2.27
N GLU A 399 -21.76 -29.87 -2.00
CA GLU A 399 -22.48 -29.12 -3.03
C GLU A 399 -21.57 -28.63 -4.16
N PHE A 400 -20.39 -28.09 -3.82
CA PHE A 400 -19.39 -27.66 -4.81
C PHE A 400 -18.95 -28.81 -5.71
N MET A 401 -18.62 -29.96 -5.12
CA MET A 401 -18.15 -31.12 -5.85
C MET A 401 -19.22 -31.66 -6.80
N SER A 402 -20.47 -31.79 -6.36
CA SER A 402 -21.57 -32.26 -7.22
C SER A 402 -21.80 -31.32 -8.43
N ARG A 403 -21.80 -30.01 -8.21
CA ARG A 403 -21.93 -29.02 -9.30
C ARG A 403 -20.72 -29.03 -10.23
N GLN A 404 -19.52 -29.15 -9.67
CA GLN A 404 -18.28 -29.18 -10.44
C GLN A 404 -18.19 -30.43 -11.32
N THR A 405 -18.68 -31.58 -10.85
CA THR A 405 -18.83 -32.82 -11.62
C THR A 405 -19.73 -32.60 -12.83
N TYR A 406 -20.89 -31.97 -12.64
CA TYR A 406 -21.79 -31.62 -13.74
C TYR A 406 -21.10 -30.73 -14.78
N GLU A 407 -20.41 -29.67 -14.35
CA GLU A 407 -19.65 -28.79 -15.26
C GLU A 407 -18.55 -29.54 -16.03
N TRP A 408 -17.86 -30.49 -15.40
CA TRP A 408 -16.88 -31.33 -16.09
C TRP A 408 -17.51 -32.18 -17.18
N VAL A 409 -18.71 -32.73 -16.94
CA VAL A 409 -19.47 -33.47 -17.94
C VAL A 409 -19.90 -32.56 -19.08
N VAL A 410 -20.42 -31.37 -18.77
CA VAL A 410 -20.88 -30.38 -19.77
C VAL A 410 -19.72 -29.94 -20.67
N SER A 411 -18.60 -29.53 -20.06
CA SER A 411 -17.38 -29.08 -20.75
C SER A 411 -16.60 -30.20 -21.47
N GLY A 412 -16.94 -31.47 -21.25
CA GLY A 412 -16.28 -32.60 -21.91
C GLY A 412 -14.87 -32.88 -21.35
N LYS A 413 -14.63 -32.59 -20.07
CA LYS A 413 -13.33 -32.77 -19.43
C LYS A 413 -12.83 -34.22 -19.52
N GLY A 414 -11.52 -34.42 -19.66
CA GLY A 414 -10.90 -35.74 -19.75
C GLY A 414 -11.01 -36.56 -18.46
N LEU A 415 -11.04 -37.90 -18.59
CA LEU A 415 -11.10 -38.83 -17.44
C LEU A 415 -9.90 -38.62 -16.50
N ASP A 416 -8.70 -38.50 -17.06
CA ASP A 416 -7.47 -38.30 -16.29
C ASP A 416 -7.43 -36.92 -15.61
N ASP A 417 -7.95 -35.88 -16.27
CA ASP A 417 -8.03 -34.54 -15.69
C ASP A 417 -8.98 -34.48 -14.50
N VAL A 418 -10.11 -35.19 -14.58
CA VAL A 418 -11.04 -35.31 -13.46
C VAL A 418 -10.41 -36.12 -12.33
N LYS A 419 -9.77 -37.26 -12.64
CA LYS A 419 -9.08 -38.10 -11.65
C LYS A 419 -7.99 -37.31 -10.92
N LYS A 420 -7.20 -36.53 -11.65
CA LYS A 420 -6.17 -35.62 -11.10
C LYS A 420 -6.76 -34.47 -10.29
N ALA A 421 -7.84 -33.84 -10.75
CA ALA A 421 -8.52 -32.77 -10.01
C ALA A 421 -9.10 -33.25 -8.68
N LEU A 422 -9.51 -34.52 -8.60
CA LEU A 422 -9.99 -35.18 -7.39
C LEU A 422 -8.86 -35.73 -6.50
N GLY A 423 -7.60 -35.66 -6.95
CA GLY A 423 -6.44 -36.22 -6.26
C GLY A 423 -6.46 -37.76 -6.18
N LEU A 424 -7.14 -38.42 -7.12
CA LEU A 424 -7.28 -39.88 -7.19
C LEU A 424 -6.20 -40.53 -8.08
N ASP A 425 -5.47 -39.73 -8.87
CA ASP A 425 -4.44 -40.18 -9.81
C ASP A 425 -3.23 -40.78 -9.11
N LYS A 426 -2.97 -40.39 -7.86
CA LYS A 426 -1.81 -40.85 -7.06
C LYS A 426 -2.14 -41.95 -6.06
N LEU A 427 -3.37 -42.43 -6.01
CA LEU A 427 -3.80 -43.44 -5.06
C LEU A 427 -3.72 -44.84 -5.70
N PRO A 428 -3.24 -45.87 -4.98
CA PRO A 428 -3.42 -47.25 -5.41
C PRO A 428 -4.90 -47.61 -5.48
N ALA A 429 -5.26 -48.65 -6.24
CA ALA A 429 -6.66 -49.00 -6.55
C ALA A 429 -7.51 -49.21 -5.28
N GLU A 430 -6.94 -49.82 -4.24
CA GLU A 430 -7.58 -50.08 -2.96
C GLU A 430 -7.84 -48.78 -2.20
N ALA A 431 -6.86 -47.87 -2.15
CA ALA A 431 -7.01 -46.58 -1.48
C ALA A 431 -7.95 -45.63 -2.23
N MET A 432 -8.00 -45.75 -3.57
CA MET A 432 -8.94 -44.99 -4.39
C MET A 432 -10.39 -45.33 -4.03
N LYS A 433 -10.72 -46.61 -3.80
CA LYS A 433 -12.07 -47.05 -3.40
C LYS A 433 -12.51 -46.50 -2.04
N SER A 434 -11.57 -46.22 -1.14
CA SER A 434 -11.85 -45.64 0.17
C SER A 434 -11.77 -44.11 0.20
N SER A 435 -11.41 -43.47 -0.91
CA SER A 435 -11.31 -42.02 -0.97
C SER A 435 -12.70 -41.38 -0.87
N PRO A 436 -12.92 -40.34 -0.05
CA PRO A 436 -14.20 -39.63 -0.01
C PRO A 436 -14.56 -38.96 -1.34
N ASN A 437 -13.58 -38.77 -2.23
CA ASN A 437 -13.79 -38.19 -3.55
C ASN A 437 -14.20 -39.22 -4.62
N ILE A 438 -14.17 -40.53 -4.34
CA ILE A 438 -14.48 -41.57 -5.34
C ILE A 438 -15.92 -41.44 -5.85
N LYS A 439 -16.87 -41.12 -4.97
CA LYS A 439 -18.28 -40.95 -5.34
C LYS A 439 -18.47 -39.92 -6.47
N TYR A 440 -17.71 -38.84 -6.48
CA TYR A 440 -17.82 -37.81 -7.52
C TYR A 440 -17.20 -38.26 -8.85
N TYR A 441 -16.18 -39.12 -8.80
CA TYR A 441 -15.63 -39.74 -10.00
C TYR A 441 -16.64 -40.72 -10.61
N ASP A 442 -17.29 -41.53 -9.78
CA ASP A 442 -18.32 -42.47 -10.21
C ASP A 442 -19.55 -41.72 -10.79
N GLU A 443 -20.00 -40.65 -10.13
CA GLU A 443 -21.04 -39.74 -10.64
C GLU A 443 -20.66 -39.12 -12.00
N PHE A 444 -19.40 -38.67 -12.15
CA PHE A 444 -18.88 -38.14 -13.41
C PHE A 444 -18.93 -39.18 -14.53
N LEU A 445 -18.50 -40.42 -14.25
CA LEU A 445 -18.51 -41.52 -15.20
C LEU A 445 -19.94 -41.85 -15.66
N ALA A 446 -20.86 -42.02 -14.72
CA ALA A 446 -22.26 -42.31 -15.00
C ALA A 446 -22.89 -41.23 -15.88
N ALA A 447 -22.79 -39.96 -15.48
CA ALA A 447 -23.35 -38.84 -16.23
C ALA A 447 -22.72 -38.67 -17.63
N ARG A 448 -21.44 -39.03 -17.80
CA ARG A 448 -20.77 -39.03 -19.11
C ARG A 448 -21.29 -40.14 -20.02
N ILE A 449 -21.51 -41.35 -19.49
CA ILE A 449 -22.10 -42.47 -20.22
C ILE A 449 -23.50 -42.10 -20.71
N ASP A 450 -24.34 -41.54 -19.84
CA ASP A 450 -25.69 -41.11 -20.21
C ASP A 450 -25.67 -40.03 -21.30
N LYS A 451 -24.76 -39.05 -21.20
CA LYS A 451 -24.59 -38.03 -22.24
C LYS A 451 -24.14 -38.61 -23.58
N MET A 452 -23.28 -39.63 -23.58
CA MET A 452 -22.85 -40.32 -24.80
C MET A 452 -23.99 -41.14 -25.40
N ALA A 453 -24.76 -41.85 -24.59
CA ALA A 453 -25.95 -42.60 -25.03
C ALA A 453 -26.99 -41.65 -25.67
N ALA A 454 -27.24 -40.49 -25.06
CA ALA A 454 -28.14 -39.48 -25.60
C ALA A 454 -27.68 -38.89 -26.94
N ARG A 455 -26.36 -38.77 -27.18
CA ARG A 455 -25.78 -38.32 -28.46
C ARG A 455 -25.72 -39.42 -29.51
N GLY A 456 -25.54 -40.67 -29.06
CA GLY A 456 -25.49 -41.88 -29.88
C GLY A 456 -26.86 -42.43 -30.25
N GLY A 457 -27.95 -41.73 -29.92
CA GLY A 457 -29.29 -41.92 -30.47
C GLY A 457 -29.35 -41.60 -31.96
N VAL A 458 -28.51 -42.26 -32.74
CA VAL A 458 -28.74 -42.60 -34.13
C VAL A 458 -30.03 -43.41 -34.12
N THR A 459 -31.04 -42.88 -34.79
CA THR A 459 -32.27 -43.56 -35.17
C THR A 459 -31.96 -45.02 -35.52
N ARG A 460 -32.46 -45.95 -34.69
CA ARG A 460 -32.63 -47.34 -35.09
C ARG A 460 -33.46 -47.29 -36.40
N PRO A 461 -32.95 -47.82 -37.52
CA PRO A 461 -33.68 -47.83 -38.78
C PRO A 461 -35.02 -48.58 -38.66
#